data_AF-A0A944JS67-F1
#
_entry.id   AF-A0A944JS67-F1
#
_cell.length_a   1.000
_cell.length_b   1.000
_cell.length_c   1.000
_cell.angle_alpha   90.00
_cell.angle_beta   90.00
_cell.angle_gamma   90.00
#
_symmetry.space_group_name_H-M   'P 1'
#
loop_
_entity.id
_entity.type
_entity.pdbx_description
1 polymer ?
#
loop_
_entity_poly.entity_id
_entity_poly.type
_entity_poly.pdbx_seq_one_letter_code
_entity_poly.pdbx_strand_id
1 'polypeptide(L)'
;MEGRSIAALARDHDISRGAIRAAVADLLPEYTAADPGTLAPELPVVLDMPGKVADFLRTADLEPAEQTALGQGYTLRVTAVPAVHRQLLARCQPLDGTPGSTAVPAQRKARREYANRVSALAGDTP
;
A
#
# COMPACT_ATOMS: atom_id res chain seq x y z
N MET A 1 2.62 28.01 17.67
CA MET A 1 2.16 28.63 16.40
C MET A 1 0.71 28.25 16.20
N GLU A 2 -0.21 29.19 16.29
CA GLU A 2 -1.65 28.93 16.14
C GLU A 2 -1.99 28.84 14.63
N GLY A 3 -2.22 27.63 14.13
CA GLY A 3 -2.70 27.44 12.76
C GLY A 3 -4.15 27.90 12.65
N ARG A 4 -4.41 29.03 11.97
CA ARG A 4 -5.77 29.47 11.65
C ARG A 4 -6.32 28.68 10.46
N SER A 5 -7.61 28.31 10.53
CA SER A 5 -8.31 27.62 9.45
C SER A 5 -8.46 28.52 8.21
N ILE A 6 -8.31 27.93 7.01
CA ILE A 6 -8.56 28.60 5.71
C ILE A 6 -9.96 29.25 5.66
N ALA A 7 -10.95 28.65 6.32
CA ALA A 7 -12.30 29.19 6.36
C ALA A 7 -12.44 30.43 7.26
N ALA A 8 -11.58 30.59 8.26
CA ALA A 8 -11.53 31.81 9.07
C ALA A 8 -10.87 32.93 8.26
N LEU A 9 -9.73 32.63 7.62
CA LEU A 9 -9.01 33.57 6.77
C LEU A 9 -9.86 34.08 5.59
N ALA A 10 -10.64 33.19 4.97
CA ALA A 10 -11.58 33.56 3.90
C ALA A 10 -12.63 34.59 4.34
N ARG A 11 -13.13 34.48 5.58
CA ARG A 11 -14.15 35.39 6.11
C ARG A 11 -13.55 36.73 6.51
N ASP A 12 -12.38 36.72 7.13
CA ASP A 12 -11.69 37.94 7.58
C ASP A 12 -11.27 38.83 6.40
N HIS A 13 -10.93 38.21 5.26
CA HIS A 13 -10.41 38.91 4.09
C HIS A 13 -11.42 39.04 2.93
N ASP A 14 -12.64 38.52 3.06
CA ASP A 14 -13.65 38.47 2.00
C ASP A 14 -13.15 37.84 0.69
N ILE A 15 -12.31 36.79 0.82
CA ILE A 15 -11.68 36.09 -0.31
C ILE A 15 -12.18 34.64 -0.34
N SER A 16 -12.37 34.10 -1.54
CA SER A 16 -12.74 32.70 -1.70
C SER A 16 -11.66 31.75 -1.13
N ARG A 17 -12.09 30.66 -0.49
CA ARG A 17 -11.18 29.62 0.02
C ARG A 17 -10.29 29.03 -1.08
N GLY A 18 -10.78 29.00 -2.32
CA GLY A 18 -10.03 28.54 -3.49
C GLY A 18 -8.88 29.49 -3.85
N ALA A 19 -9.12 30.80 -3.82
CA ALA A 19 -8.08 31.80 -4.07
C ALA A 19 -6.97 31.78 -3.00
N ILE A 20 -7.34 31.57 -1.73
CA ILE A 20 -6.36 31.39 -0.64
C ILE A 20 -5.51 30.13 -0.87
N ARG A 21 -6.12 29.01 -1.28
CA ARG A 21 -5.36 27.78 -1.60
C ARG A 21 -4.40 27.97 -2.78
N ALA A 22 -4.83 28.68 -3.82
CA ALA A 22 -3.98 28.98 -4.98
C ALA A 22 -2.77 29.84 -4.56
N ALA A 23 -3.01 30.92 -3.82
CA ALA A 23 -1.94 31.78 -3.33
C ALA A 23 -0.97 31.05 -2.38
N VAL A 24 -1.46 30.12 -1.55
CA VAL A 24 -0.60 29.27 -0.70
C VAL A 24 0.23 28.30 -1.54
N ALA A 25 -0.35 27.70 -2.59
CA ALA A 25 0.38 26.82 -3.51
C ALA A 25 1.48 27.56 -4.28
N ASP A 26 1.24 28.82 -4.66
CA ASP A 26 2.25 29.68 -5.30
C ASP A 26 3.38 30.07 -4.35
N LEU A 27 3.05 30.33 -3.08
CA LEU A 27 4.01 30.80 -2.07
C LEU A 27 4.84 29.66 -1.45
N LEU A 28 4.27 28.48 -1.35
CA LEU A 28 4.87 27.30 -0.73
C LEU A 28 4.72 26.08 -1.66
N PRO A 29 5.47 26.03 -2.78
CA PRO A 29 5.36 24.95 -3.75
C PRO A 29 5.71 23.59 -3.14
N GLU A 30 6.64 23.53 -2.16
CA GLU A 30 6.98 22.30 -1.43
C GLU A 30 5.93 21.90 -0.38
N TYR A 31 4.97 22.79 -0.07
CA TYR A 31 3.96 22.61 0.97
C TYR A 31 2.53 22.59 0.40
N THR A 32 2.39 22.29 -0.90
CA THR A 32 1.09 22.04 -1.53
C THR A 32 0.37 21.00 -0.69
N ALA A 33 -0.59 21.47 0.10
CA ALA A 33 -1.33 20.67 1.05
C ALA A 33 -1.83 19.45 0.29
N ALA A 34 -1.43 18.27 0.77
CA ALA A 34 -1.86 16.98 0.27
C ALA A 34 -3.30 17.11 -0.21
N ASP A 35 -3.47 16.88 -1.50
CA ASP A 35 -4.75 16.90 -2.19
C ASP A 35 -5.79 16.21 -1.28
N PRO A 36 -6.99 16.76 -1.06
CA PRO A 36 -8.05 16.04 -0.35
C PRO A 36 -8.49 14.74 -1.08
N GLY A 37 -7.92 14.43 -2.26
CA GLY A 37 -7.91 13.12 -2.92
C GLY A 37 -6.66 12.25 -2.69
N THR A 38 -5.64 12.76 -1.98
CA THR A 38 -4.56 11.92 -1.42
C THR A 38 -5.18 11.14 -0.28
N LEU A 39 -5.60 9.91 -0.59
CA LEU A 39 -5.88 8.89 0.42
C LEU A 39 -4.78 8.99 1.48
N ALA A 40 -5.19 9.14 2.75
CA ALA A 40 -4.26 9.16 3.88
C ALA A 40 -3.22 8.04 3.68
N PRO A 41 -1.93 8.27 3.98
CA PRO A 41 -0.89 7.27 3.77
C PRO A 41 -1.36 5.93 4.33
N GLU A 42 -1.58 4.94 3.45
CA GLU A 42 -2.06 3.64 3.89
C GLU A 42 -1.05 3.11 4.91
N LEU A 43 -1.51 2.82 6.12
CA LEU A 43 -0.61 2.37 7.18
C LEU A 43 -0.10 0.96 6.86
N PRO A 44 1.16 0.63 7.17
CA PRO A 44 1.68 -0.72 7.00
C PRO A 44 0.87 -1.72 7.84
N VAL A 45 0.43 -2.82 7.22
CA VAL A 45 -0.28 -3.91 7.90
C VAL A 45 0.60 -5.16 7.90
N VAL A 46 0.54 -5.94 8.98
CA VAL A 46 1.26 -7.21 9.09
C VAL A 46 0.37 -8.35 8.61
N LEU A 47 0.83 -9.09 7.60
CA LEU A 47 0.20 -10.33 7.16
C LEU A 47 1.15 -11.52 7.34
N ASP A 48 0.65 -12.60 7.94
CA ASP A 48 1.34 -13.88 7.91
C ASP A 48 1.34 -14.43 6.46
N MET A 49 2.45 -15.04 6.03
CA MET A 49 2.58 -15.63 4.70
C MET A 49 2.49 -17.16 4.76
N PRO A 50 1.74 -17.78 3.83
CA PRO A 50 1.83 -19.22 3.61
C PRO A 50 3.25 -19.64 3.21
N GLY A 51 3.73 -20.76 3.74
CA GLY A 51 5.13 -21.21 3.57
C GLY A 51 5.61 -21.30 2.12
N LYS A 52 4.76 -21.77 1.17
CA LYS A 52 5.14 -21.83 -0.24
C LYS A 52 5.28 -20.47 -0.92
N VAL A 53 4.50 -19.48 -0.49
CA VAL A 53 4.66 -18.08 -0.94
C VAL A 53 5.94 -17.51 -0.34
N ALA A 54 6.20 -17.81 0.93
CA ALA A 54 7.41 -17.37 1.62
C ALA A 54 8.70 -17.90 0.97
N ASP A 55 8.73 -19.17 0.64
CA ASP A 55 9.89 -19.80 -0.02
C ASP A 55 10.15 -19.18 -1.40
N PHE A 56 9.09 -18.93 -2.17
CA PHE A 56 9.19 -18.29 -3.49
C PHE A 56 9.74 -16.86 -3.39
N LEU A 57 9.16 -16.03 -2.51
CA LEU A 57 9.57 -14.63 -2.33
C LEU A 57 11.00 -14.49 -1.83
N ARG A 58 11.51 -15.46 -1.04
CA ARG A 58 12.90 -15.47 -0.58
C ARG A 58 13.92 -15.63 -1.70
N THR A 59 13.50 -16.18 -2.85
CA THR A 59 14.36 -16.40 -4.03
C THR A 59 14.03 -15.49 -5.21
N ALA A 60 12.95 -14.70 -5.10
CA ALA A 60 12.53 -13.80 -6.15
C ALA A 60 13.41 -12.53 -6.17
N ASP A 61 13.57 -11.95 -7.35
CA ASP A 61 14.21 -10.65 -7.50
C ASP A 61 13.21 -9.54 -7.14
N LEU A 62 13.36 -8.99 -5.94
CA LEU A 62 12.44 -8.06 -5.30
C LEU A 62 13.02 -6.65 -5.31
N GLU A 63 12.16 -5.65 -5.44
CA GLU A 63 12.56 -4.24 -5.28
C GLU A 63 12.92 -3.92 -3.82
N PRO A 64 13.71 -2.87 -3.53
CA PRO A 64 14.14 -2.55 -2.17
C PRO A 64 12.99 -2.40 -1.15
N ALA A 65 11.86 -1.82 -1.58
CA ALA A 65 10.67 -1.68 -0.75
C ALA A 65 10.02 -3.04 -0.41
N GLU A 66 10.01 -3.97 -1.36
CA GLU A 66 9.48 -5.33 -1.18
C GLU A 66 10.39 -6.17 -0.27
N GLN A 67 11.71 -6.02 -0.40
CA GLN A 67 12.70 -6.68 0.47
C GLN A 67 12.56 -6.21 1.92
N THR A 68 12.41 -4.90 2.13
CA THR A 68 12.27 -4.30 3.47
C THR A 68 10.97 -4.73 4.15
N ALA A 69 9.94 -5.08 3.37
CA ALA A 69 8.67 -5.58 3.89
C ALA A 69 8.73 -7.02 4.41
N LEU A 70 9.74 -7.81 4.03
CA LEU A 70 9.90 -9.19 4.48
C LEU A 70 10.43 -9.23 5.93
N GLY A 71 9.62 -9.77 6.84
CA GLY A 71 10.02 -10.03 8.23
C GLY A 71 10.99 -11.20 8.37
N GLN A 72 11.71 -11.23 9.49
CA GLN A 72 12.65 -12.30 9.83
C GLN A 72 11.95 -13.39 10.65
N GLY A 73 12.04 -14.68 10.25
CA GLY A 73 11.50 -15.82 11.02
C GLY A 73 11.04 -17.04 10.21
N TYR A 74 10.65 -18.10 10.93
CA TYR A 74 10.18 -19.40 10.38
C TYR A 74 8.79 -19.35 9.74
N THR A 75 7.98 -18.34 10.11
CA THR A 75 6.77 -17.92 9.40
C THR A 75 7.03 -16.53 8.85
N LEU A 76 7.14 -16.39 7.52
CA LEU A 76 7.38 -15.09 6.90
C LEU A 76 6.18 -14.18 7.21
N ARG A 77 6.45 -13.02 7.82
CA ARG A 77 5.48 -11.96 8.03
C ARG A 77 5.81 -10.81 7.09
N VAL A 78 4.85 -10.35 6.31
CA VAL A 78 5.05 -9.20 5.43
C VAL A 78 4.39 -8.00 6.10
N THR A 79 5.18 -6.95 6.36
CA THR A 79 4.68 -5.68 6.86
C THR A 79 4.77 -4.65 5.74
N ALA A 80 3.66 -4.35 5.08
CA ALA A 80 3.66 -3.45 3.93
C ALA A 80 2.35 -2.69 3.79
N VAL A 81 2.38 -1.61 3.00
CA VAL A 81 1.14 -0.94 2.58
C VAL A 81 0.34 -1.85 1.63
N PRO A 82 -0.99 -1.79 1.59
CA PRO A 82 -1.85 -2.60 0.73
C PRO A 82 -1.42 -2.62 -0.75
N ALA A 83 -0.94 -1.50 -1.30
CA ALA A 83 -0.37 -1.46 -2.65
C ALA A 83 0.80 -2.44 -2.86
N VAL A 84 1.72 -2.54 -1.90
CA VAL A 84 2.87 -3.45 -1.95
C VAL A 84 2.42 -4.91 -1.77
N HIS A 85 1.41 -5.17 -0.94
CA HIS A 85 0.81 -6.51 -0.84
C HIS A 85 0.23 -6.99 -2.18
N ARG A 86 -0.43 -6.10 -2.94
CA ARG A 86 -0.95 -6.41 -4.28
C ARG A 86 0.17 -6.69 -5.29
N GLN A 87 1.27 -5.94 -5.23
CA GLN A 87 2.45 -6.19 -6.07
C GLN A 87 3.08 -7.56 -5.77
N LEU A 88 3.30 -7.88 -4.50
CA LEU A 88 3.80 -9.19 -4.07
C LEU A 88 2.86 -10.33 -4.50
N LEU A 89 1.54 -10.13 -4.43
CA LEU A 89 0.56 -11.10 -4.93
C LEU A 89 0.66 -11.32 -6.44
N ALA A 90 0.87 -10.25 -7.21
CA ALA A 90 1.07 -10.33 -8.66
C ALA A 90 2.35 -11.11 -9.00
N ARG A 91 3.46 -10.87 -8.28
CA ARG A 91 4.72 -11.63 -8.44
C ARG A 91 4.53 -13.13 -8.21
N CYS A 92 3.56 -13.53 -7.38
CA CYS A 92 3.26 -14.93 -7.11
C CYS A 92 2.47 -15.64 -8.23
N GLN A 93 2.08 -14.96 -9.32
CA GLN A 93 1.32 -15.55 -10.44
C GLN A 93 1.92 -16.88 -10.97
N PRO A 94 3.25 -17.08 -11.07
CA PRO A 94 3.82 -18.35 -11.53
C PRO A 94 3.44 -19.56 -10.65
N LEU A 95 3.03 -19.36 -9.41
CA LEU A 95 2.56 -20.42 -8.49
C LEU A 95 1.20 -21.02 -8.91
N ASP A 96 0.46 -20.37 -9.80
CA ASP A 96 -0.75 -20.95 -10.41
C ASP A 96 -0.43 -22.09 -11.37
N GLY A 97 0.79 -22.08 -11.90
CA GLY A 97 1.30 -23.01 -12.90
C GLY A 97 1.50 -22.36 -14.25
N THR A 98 2.56 -22.78 -14.92
CA THR A 98 2.82 -22.51 -16.33
C THR A 98 2.17 -23.61 -17.16
N PRO A 99 1.65 -23.32 -18.39
CA PRO A 99 1.26 -24.37 -19.32
C PRO A 99 2.42 -25.37 -19.50
N GLY A 100 2.18 -26.66 -19.26
CA GLY A 100 3.21 -27.72 -19.31
C GLY A 100 3.98 -27.96 -18.00
N SER A 101 3.73 -27.18 -16.95
CA SER A 101 4.29 -27.39 -15.61
C SER A 101 3.22 -27.89 -14.64
N THR A 102 3.53 -28.91 -13.84
CA THR A 102 2.65 -29.37 -12.76
C THR A 102 2.73 -28.41 -11.58
N ALA A 103 2.01 -27.29 -11.63
CA ALA A 103 1.82 -26.49 -10.42
C ALA A 103 1.26 -27.39 -9.32
N VAL A 104 2.00 -27.45 -8.22
CA VAL A 104 1.69 -28.34 -7.11
C VAL A 104 0.41 -27.81 -6.44
N PRO A 105 -0.60 -28.64 -6.14
CA PRO A 105 -1.84 -28.18 -5.50
C PRO A 105 -1.64 -27.29 -4.26
N ALA A 106 -0.56 -27.54 -3.50
CA ALA A 106 -0.16 -26.74 -2.36
C ALA A 106 0.24 -25.28 -2.72
N GLN A 107 0.88 -25.05 -3.87
CA GLN A 107 1.29 -23.71 -4.33
C GLN A 107 0.08 -22.87 -4.71
N ARG A 108 -0.86 -23.44 -5.49
CA ARG A 108 -2.13 -22.80 -5.83
C ARG A 108 -2.94 -22.43 -4.58
N LYS A 109 -3.00 -23.34 -3.60
CA LYS A 109 -3.69 -23.10 -2.33
C LYS A 109 -3.02 -21.93 -1.58
N ALA A 110 -1.70 -21.92 -1.49
CA ALA A 110 -0.94 -20.88 -0.81
C ALA A 110 -1.15 -19.50 -1.45
N ARG A 111 -1.09 -19.39 -2.78
CA ARG A 111 -1.38 -18.13 -3.48
C ARG A 111 -2.82 -17.68 -3.25
N ARG A 112 -3.79 -18.58 -3.35
CA ARG A 112 -5.21 -18.26 -3.11
C ARG A 112 -5.45 -17.76 -1.69
N GLU A 113 -4.81 -18.37 -0.71
CA GLU A 113 -4.90 -17.94 0.67
C GLU A 113 -4.30 -16.56 0.89
N TYR A 114 -3.16 -16.26 0.26
CA TYR A 114 -2.60 -14.91 0.29
C TYR A 114 -3.52 -13.89 -0.41
N ALA A 115 -4.06 -14.22 -1.58
CA ALA A 115 -5.03 -13.39 -2.30
C ALA A 115 -6.25 -13.05 -1.43
N ASN A 116 -6.80 -14.03 -0.70
CA ASN A 116 -7.93 -13.82 0.19
C ASN A 116 -7.60 -12.84 1.32
N ARG A 117 -6.40 -12.94 1.91
CA ARG A 117 -5.94 -12.02 2.96
C ARG A 117 -5.77 -10.59 2.43
N VAL A 118 -5.21 -10.44 1.22
CA VAL A 118 -5.06 -9.13 0.57
C VAL A 118 -6.42 -8.53 0.20
N SER A 119 -7.37 -9.34 -0.29
CA SER A 119 -8.73 -8.88 -0.59
C SER A 119 -9.50 -8.45 0.67
N ALA A 120 -9.27 -9.12 1.81
CA ALA A 120 -9.88 -8.72 3.07
C ALA A 120 -9.43 -7.31 3.52
N LEU A 121 -8.19 -6.90 3.21
CA LEU A 121 -7.71 -5.53 3.48
C LEU A 121 -8.46 -4.46 2.68
N ALA A 122 -9.00 -4.79 1.50
CA ALA A 122 -9.77 -3.86 0.69
C ALA A 122 -11.25 -3.76 1.11
N GLY A 123 -11.74 -4.71 1.90
CA GLY A 123 -13.09 -4.70 2.48
C GLY A 123 -13.16 -3.98 3.83
N ASP A 124 -12.01 -3.76 4.47
CA ASP A 124 -11.88 -3.06 5.75
C ASP A 124 -11.60 -1.56 5.50
N THR A 125 -12.48 -0.93 4.71
CA THR A 125 -12.57 0.54 4.64
C THR A 125 -13.45 1.02 5.79
N PRO A 126 -12.93 1.78 6.76
CA PRO A 126 -13.74 2.38 7.84
C PRO A 126 -14.73 3.43 7.32
#